data_AF-U6DES9-F1
#
_entry.id   AF-U6DES9-F1
#
_cell.length_a   1.000
_cell.length_b   1.000
_cell.length_c   1.000
_cell.angle_alpha   90.00
_cell.angle_beta   90.00
_cell.angle_gamma   90.00
#
_symmetry.space_group_name_H-M   'P 1'
#
loop_
_entity.id
_entity.type
_entity.pdbx_description
1 polymer ?
#
loop_
_entity_poly.entity_id
_entity_poly.type
_entity_poly.pdbx_seq_one_letter_code
_entity_poly.pdbx_strand_id
1 'polypeptide(L)'
;SGCRGRPQGPYSGDILITSLDAAMTFEELCEEVREMCGLRHRHPLTLKWVDSEGDPCTVSSQMELEEAFRLACQRRDEGLTIHVFPSTPEQPGMPCPGEDKSIYRRG
;
A
#
# COMPACT_ATOMS: atom_id res chain seq x y z
N SER A 1 -12.18 14.71 1.38
CA SER A 1 -11.12 15.44 2.11
C SER A 1 -10.63 14.64 3.30
N GLY A 2 -9.39 14.14 3.21
CA GLY A 2 -8.59 13.70 4.36
C GLY A 2 -8.43 12.18 4.54
N CYS A 3 -7.39 11.61 3.92
CA CYS A 3 -6.78 10.39 4.44
C CYS A 3 -5.89 10.78 5.63
N ARG A 4 -6.19 10.28 6.83
CA ARG A 4 -5.47 10.63 8.05
C ARG A 4 -4.67 9.41 8.53
N GLY A 5 -3.37 9.42 8.25
CA GLY A 5 -2.39 8.53 8.87
C GLY A 5 -1.05 9.26 8.93
N ARG A 6 -0.65 9.72 10.12
CA ARG A 6 0.67 10.34 10.33
C ARG A 6 1.61 9.20 10.74
N PRO A 7 2.69 8.89 9.99
CA PRO A 7 3.65 7.88 10.42
C PRO A 7 4.29 8.35 11.73
N GLN A 8 4.03 7.62 12.82
CA GLN A 8 4.67 7.86 14.12
C GLN A 8 5.74 6.80 14.34
N GLY A 9 7.00 7.14 14.03
CA GLY A 9 8.16 6.34 14.41
C GLY A 9 9.15 6.13 13.27
N PRO A 10 10.37 5.67 13.56
CA PRO A 10 11.45 5.60 12.58
C PRO A 10 11.15 4.66 11.42
N TYR A 11 10.46 3.53 11.66
CA TYR A 11 9.95 2.62 10.62
C TYR A 11 8.81 1.78 11.22
N SER A 12 7.59 2.02 10.77
CA SER A 12 6.42 1.18 11.04
C SER A 12 5.64 1.14 9.74
N GLY A 13 5.59 -0.04 9.10
CA GLY A 13 5.13 -0.27 7.72
C GLY A 13 3.65 -0.04 7.45
N ASP A 14 3.01 0.89 8.17
CA ASP A 14 1.57 1.13 8.09
C ASP A 14 1.30 2.59 7.76
N ILE A 15 1.35 2.91 6.47
CA ILE A 15 0.60 4.04 5.92
C ILE A 15 -0.68 3.47 5.36
N LEU A 16 -1.67 3.33 6.26
CA LEU A 16 -3.01 2.90 5.91
C LEU A 16 -3.68 4.01 5.10
N ILE A 17 -3.75 3.85 3.77
CA ILE A 17 -4.60 4.70 2.93
C ILE A 17 -5.94 3.99 2.80
N THR A 18 -6.99 4.45 3.49
CA THR A 18 -8.31 3.80 3.50
C THR A 18 -9.32 4.37 2.51
N SER A 19 -9.03 5.48 1.84
CA SER A 19 -9.98 6.12 0.93
C SER A 19 -9.25 6.62 -0.31
N LEU A 20 -8.83 5.68 -1.13
CA LEU A 20 -8.46 5.98 -2.50
C LEU A 20 -9.74 6.14 -3.32
N ASP A 21 -9.78 7.18 -4.15
CA ASP A 21 -10.83 7.31 -5.16
C ASP A 21 -10.66 6.15 -6.17
N ALA A 22 -11.75 5.50 -6.57
CA ALA A 22 -11.70 4.46 -7.59
C ALA A 22 -11.20 4.98 -8.95
N ALA A 23 -11.24 6.30 -9.16
CA ALA A 23 -10.66 6.96 -10.32
C ALA A 23 -9.15 7.24 -10.20
N MET A 24 -8.52 6.96 -9.06
CA MET A 24 -7.10 7.25 -8.83
C MET A 24 -6.20 6.34 -9.67
N THR A 25 -5.20 6.94 -10.30
CA THR A 25 -4.16 6.22 -11.03
C THR A 25 -3.04 5.73 -10.11
N PHE A 26 -2.31 4.72 -10.55
CA PHE A 26 -1.16 4.18 -9.83
C PHE A 26 -0.06 5.22 -9.65
N GLU A 27 0.17 6.06 -10.65
CA GLU A 27 1.12 7.18 -10.56
C GLU A 27 0.70 8.18 -9.47
N GLU A 28 -0.56 8.61 -9.44
CA GLU A 28 -1.09 9.53 -8.42
C GLU A 28 -0.98 8.92 -7.01
N LEU A 29 -1.34 7.63 -6.86
CA LEU A 29 -1.17 6.90 -5.61
C LEU A 29 0.29 6.94 -5.14
N CYS A 30 1.24 6.67 -6.04
CA CYS A 30 2.65 6.69 -5.72
C CYS A 30 3.16 8.09 -5.34
N GLU A 31 2.63 9.15 -5.95
CA GLU A 31 2.99 10.54 -5.61
C GLU A 31 2.44 10.93 -4.23
N GLU A 32 1.16 10.66 -3.97
CA GLU A 32 0.51 10.90 -2.68
C GLU A 32 1.24 10.17 -1.55
N VAL A 33 1.59 8.90 -1.75
CA VAL A 33 2.37 8.10 -0.80
C VAL A 33 3.72 8.76 -0.52
N ARG A 34 4.44 9.20 -1.56
CA ARG A 34 5.75 9.86 -1.38
C ARG A 34 5.60 11.16 -0.59
N GLU A 35 4.59 11.95 -0.90
CA GLU A 35 4.31 13.20 -0.18
C GLU A 35 4.00 12.93 1.29
N MET A 36 3.10 11.98 1.59
CA MET A 36 2.77 11.59 2.97
C MET A 36 3.98 11.09 3.76
N CYS A 37 4.89 10.36 3.11
CA CYS A 37 6.12 9.86 3.73
C CYS A 37 7.26 10.90 3.80
N GLY A 38 7.13 12.06 3.14
CA GLY A 38 8.25 12.99 2.94
C GLY A 38 9.40 12.42 2.10
N LEU A 39 9.10 11.50 1.19
CA LEU A 39 10.09 10.86 0.31
C LEU A 39 10.40 11.74 -0.90
N ARG A 40 11.63 11.61 -1.42
CA ARG A 40 12.03 12.29 -2.65
C ARG A 40 11.24 11.80 -3.85
N HIS A 41 11.06 12.67 -4.84
CA HIS A 41 10.49 12.28 -6.13
C HIS A 41 11.29 11.10 -6.73
N ARG A 42 10.57 10.09 -7.26
CA ARG A 42 11.12 8.81 -7.76
C ARG A 42 11.80 7.92 -6.72
N HIS A 43 11.65 8.19 -5.41
CA HIS A 43 12.09 7.23 -4.40
C HIS A 43 11.39 5.88 -4.64
N PRO A 44 12.12 4.75 -4.54
CA PRO A 44 11.52 3.43 -4.66
C PRO A 44 10.46 3.22 -3.58
N LEU A 45 9.37 2.58 -3.99
CA LEU A 45 8.25 2.20 -3.15
C LEU A 45 7.81 0.79 -3.54
N THR A 46 7.42 0.00 -2.56
CA THR A 46 6.63 -1.21 -2.76
C THR A 46 5.28 -1.00 -2.09
N LEU A 47 4.20 -1.17 -2.84
CA LEU A 47 2.84 -1.11 -2.34
C LEU A 47 2.30 -2.53 -2.25
N LYS A 48 1.70 -2.89 -1.13
CA LYS A 48 1.10 -4.21 -0.93
C LYS A 48 -0.31 -4.09 -0.39
N TRP A 49 -1.25 -4.83 -0.94
CA TRP A 49 -2.60 -4.97 -0.38
C TRP A 49 -2.78 -6.40 0.16
N VAL A 50 -3.67 -6.57 1.13
CA VAL A 50 -4.00 -7.90 1.66
C VAL A 50 -5.27 -8.36 0.99
N ASP A 51 -5.20 -9.52 0.34
CA ASP A 51 -6.33 -10.08 -0.38
C ASP A 51 -7.36 -10.77 0.55
N SER A 52 -8.33 -11.46 -0.06
CA SER A 52 -9.37 -12.16 0.67
C SER A 52 -8.88 -13.34 1.51
N GLU A 53 -7.76 -13.92 1.13
CA GLU A 53 -7.13 -15.08 1.76
C GLU A 53 -6.15 -14.66 2.88
N GLY A 54 -5.85 -13.36 2.97
CA GLY A 54 -4.93 -12.80 3.93
C GLY A 54 -3.50 -12.72 3.40
N ASP A 55 -3.30 -12.93 2.10
CA ASP A 55 -1.99 -12.93 1.48
C ASP A 55 -1.61 -11.52 0.98
N PRO A 56 -0.36 -11.08 1.21
CA PRO A 56 0.11 -9.80 0.74
C PRO A 56 0.41 -9.86 -0.76
N CYS A 57 -0.38 -9.13 -1.53
CA CYS A 57 -0.22 -8.96 -2.97
C CYS A 57 0.45 -7.61 -3.29
N THR A 58 1.48 -7.64 -4.14
CA THR A 58 2.15 -6.41 -4.60
C THR A 58 1.30 -5.67 -5.63
N VAL A 59 1.26 -4.34 -5.54
CA VAL A 59 0.70 -3.44 -6.55
C VAL A 59 1.83 -2.64 -7.16
N SER A 60 2.12 -2.87 -8.44
CA SER A 60 3.23 -2.26 -9.18
C SER A 60 2.81 -1.64 -10.51
N SER A 61 1.53 -1.73 -10.86
CA SER A 61 0.95 -1.25 -12.10
C SER A 61 -0.50 -0.81 -11.93
N GLN A 62 -1.01 -0.01 -12.88
CA GLN A 62 -2.42 0.39 -12.93
C GLN A 62 -3.37 -0.80 -12.93
N MET A 63 -3.06 -1.86 -13.70
CA MET A 63 -3.90 -3.06 -13.79
C MET A 63 -4.02 -3.79 -12.45
N GLU A 64 -2.92 -3.89 -11.69
CA GLU A 64 -2.95 -4.52 -10.36
C GLU A 64 -3.71 -3.66 -9.34
N LEU A 65 -3.64 -2.33 -9.47
CA LEU A 65 -4.41 -1.41 -8.62
C LEU A 65 -5.92 -1.54 -8.88
N GLU A 66 -6.32 -1.55 -10.15
CA GLU A 66 -7.72 -1.75 -10.56
C GLU A 66 -8.28 -3.09 -10.09
N GLU A 67 -7.47 -4.16 -10.19
CA GLU A 67 -7.85 -5.48 -9.70
C GLU A 67 -7.99 -5.51 -8.18
N ALA A 68 -7.07 -4.87 -7.45
CA ALA A 68 -7.15 -4.72 -6.00
C ALA A 68 -8.44 -3.98 -5.59
N PHE A 69 -8.80 -2.89 -6.28
CA PHE A 69 -10.08 -2.21 -6.07
C PHE A 69 -11.28 -3.10 -6.38
N ARG A 70 -11.26 -3.81 -7.51
CA ARG A 70 -12.35 -4.70 -7.93
C ARG A 70 -12.59 -5.82 -6.91
N LEU A 71 -11.52 -6.34 -6.30
CA LEU A 71 -11.59 -7.36 -5.26
C LEU A 71 -11.98 -6.78 -3.90
N ALA A 72 -11.48 -5.59 -3.54
CA ALA A 72 -11.83 -4.89 -2.32
C ALA A 72 -13.32 -4.47 -2.27
N CYS A 73 -13.86 -3.92 -3.36
CA CYS A 73 -15.26 -3.49 -3.46
C CYS A 73 -16.29 -4.63 -3.29
N GLN A 74 -15.89 -5.90 -3.43
CA GLN A 74 -16.77 -7.04 -3.11
C GLN A 74 -17.01 -7.17 -1.61
N ARG A 75 -16.11 -6.63 -0.79
CA ARG A 75 -16.23 -6.56 0.67
C ARG A 75 -16.84 -5.20 1.01
N ARG A 76 -18.10 -5.21 1.45
CA ARG A 76 -18.91 -4.01 1.77
C ARG A 76 -18.10 -2.93 2.52
N ASP A 77 -18.10 -1.71 1.99
CA ASP A 77 -17.75 -0.42 2.64
C ASP A 77 -16.35 -0.24 3.26
N GLU A 78 -15.47 -1.25 3.20
CA GLU A 78 -14.08 -1.10 3.66
C GLU A 78 -13.21 -0.76 2.45
N GLY A 79 -12.80 0.51 2.32
CA GLY A 79 -11.92 0.95 1.24
C GLY A 79 -10.62 0.13 1.16
N LEU A 80 -9.95 0.19 0.01
CA LEU A 80 -8.71 -0.57 -0.25
C LEU A 80 -7.62 -0.14 0.74
N THR A 81 -7.10 -1.09 1.52
CA THR A 81 -5.97 -0.87 2.44
C THR A 81 -4.65 -1.23 1.74
N ILE A 82 -3.74 -0.26 1.65
CA ILE A 82 -2.40 -0.44 1.09
C ILE A 82 -1.36 -0.29 2.20
N HIS A 83 -0.45 -1.26 2.32
CA HIS A 83 0.79 -1.17 3.09
C HIS A 83 1.90 -0.63 2.19
N VAL A 84 2.69 0.30 2.74
CA VAL A 84 3.73 1.02 2.00
C VAL A 84 5.10 0.68 2.58
N PHE A 85 6.00 0.25 1.70
CA PHE A 85 7.40 0.06 2.02
C PHE A 85 8.23 1.07 1.21
N PRO A 86 9.01 1.96 1.86
CA PRO A 86 9.88 2.91 1.16
C PRO A 86 11.16 2.24 0.68
N SER A 87 11.03 1.10 0.01
CA SER A 87 12.11 0.28 -0.52
C SER A 87 11.53 -0.73 -1.51
N THR A 88 12.41 -1.41 -2.25
CA THR A 88 12.07 -2.58 -3.05
C THR A 88 12.68 -3.84 -2.41
N PRO A 89 12.09 -5.02 -2.60
CA PRO A 89 12.74 -6.26 -2.21
C PRO A 89 14.06 -6.44 -2.98
N GLU A 90 15.02 -7.15 -2.37
CA GLU A 90 16.32 -7.42 -3.01
C GLU A 90 16.17 -8.32 -4.23
N GLN A 91 15.20 -9.24 -4.21
CA GLN A 91 14.91 -10.18 -5.29
C GLN A 91 13.40 -10.41 -5.41
N PRO A 92 12.88 -10.76 -6.61
CA PRO A 92 11.49 -11.15 -6.79
C PRO A 92 11.09 -12.28 -5.82
N GLY A 93 9.95 -12.13 -5.14
CA GLY A 93 9.46 -13.09 -4.15
C GLY A 93 10.03 -12.93 -2.73
N MET A 94 10.99 -12.04 -2.51
CA MET A 94 11.50 -11.71 -1.16
C MET A 94 10.67 -10.60 -0.49
N PRO A 95 10.65 -10.55 0.86
CA PRO A 95 10.08 -9.41 1.59
C PRO A 95 10.92 -8.14 1.40
N CYS A 96 10.30 -6.98 1.58
CA CYS A 96 11.01 -5.70 1.63
C CYS A 96 11.87 -5.62 2.91
N PRO A 97 12.98 -4.86 2.90
CA PRO A 97 13.71 -4.55 4.13
C PRO A 97 12.78 -3.98 5.21
N GLY A 98 12.70 -4.64 6.36
CA GLY A 98 11.82 -4.26 7.48
C GLY A 98 10.37 -4.76 7.37
N GLU A 99 10.02 -5.54 6.35
CA GLU A 99 8.71 -6.20 6.25
C GLU A 99 8.64 -7.41 7.19
N ASP A 100 7.70 -7.36 8.13
CA ASP A 100 7.36 -8.48 9.01
C ASP A 100 5.96 -9.00 8.65
N LYS A 101 5.79 -10.31 8.49
CA LYS A 101 4.48 -10.93 8.15
C LYS A 101 3.38 -10.67 9.19
N SER A 102 3.75 -10.28 10.41
CA SER A 102 2.79 -9.89 11.46
C SER A 102 1.98 -8.65 11.10
N ILE A 103 2.48 -7.74 10.25
CA ILE A 103 1.76 -6.52 9.85
C ILE A 103 0.48 -6.81 9.05
N TYR A 104 0.40 -7.99 8.40
CA TYR A 104 -0.77 -8.42 7.65
C TYR A 104 -1.79 -9.17 8.51
N ARG A 105 -1.38 -9.67 9.68
CA ARG A 105 -2.28 -10.32 10.63
C ARG A 105 -2.96 -9.25 11.47
N ARG A 106 -4.17 -8.83 11.08
CA ARG A 106 -5.09 -8.17 12.02
C ARG A 106 -5.43 -9.17 13.14
N GLY A 107 -4.75 -9.01 14.28
CA GLY A 107 -4.99 -9.74 15.53
C GLY A 107 -4.64 -8.86 16.72
#